data_AF-A0A2N6KF23-F1
#
_entry.id   AF-A0A2N6KF23-F1
#
_cell.length_a   1.000
_cell.length_b   1.000
_cell.length_c   1.000
_cell.angle_alpha   90.00
_cell.angle_beta   90.00
_cell.angle_gamma   90.00
#
_symmetry.space_group_name_H-M   'P 1'
#
loop_
_entity.id
_entity.type
_entity.pdbx_description
1 polymer ?
#
loop_
_entity_poly.entity_id
_entity_poly.type
_entity_poly.pdbx_seq_one_letter_code
_entity_poly.pdbx_strand_id
1 'polypeptide(L)'
;MTAKKSLTAAAIQAWLLSNLAEVIKTEPNLIDVEQPLDSYGLDSTQAMLLVTKAEKMLGFKVAPTLLWHYPTIASLSQRLAEESQELASDLEDTVAVKNVTPTLDLSAEAVLDPNIRPVSSSFVFTGEPKNVFITGGTGFLGAFLIHELLQQTNADIYCLVRAAHPEEGKQKLKKNLQNYGLWNEVFRPRIIPVIGDLSQPLLGISKEAFEMLAANLDSIYHSAATLNYVYPYSALKTPNVLGTQEVLRLACIFKVKPVHYVSSVAVFESPFYAGKVVKEDDSFEHWQGIFLGYSQTKWVAEKLVTIARDRGLPVTIHRPPLIAGDSKTGACNTDDFINLVIKGCIQMGYFPDVDYMLDASPVDYVSKAIVYLSKQKESLGKAFHLQHPSPVPLSNLLEWMHSLGFAIEAIPYQQWQTKLINDISSAENPLYTLRPFLLERWSEEQITIPDLYLQSRRPIINCEATLNALAGSGIVCPPMDTQLFMTYSTYLLQNGFLNVV
;
A
#
# COMPACT_ATOMS: atom_id res chain seq x y z
N MET A 1 -34.57 14.39 28.59
CA MET A 1 -33.17 14.15 28.20
C MET A 1 -32.56 13.28 29.27
N THR A 2 -32.39 11.99 28.99
CA THR A 2 -31.69 11.06 29.88
C THR A 2 -30.19 11.33 29.76
N ALA A 3 -29.53 11.64 30.88
CA ALA A 3 -28.07 11.75 30.93
C ALA A 3 -27.47 10.42 30.40
N LYS A 4 -26.74 10.48 29.28
CA LYS A 4 -25.99 9.31 28.79
C LYS A 4 -24.95 8.98 29.85
N LYS A 5 -25.11 7.82 30.49
CA LYS A 5 -24.18 7.31 31.50
C LYS A 5 -22.85 7.04 30.80
N SER A 6 -21.76 7.67 31.23
CA SER A 6 -20.43 7.38 30.68
C SER A 6 -20.08 5.90 30.94
N LEU A 7 -19.58 5.23 29.91
CA LEU A 7 -19.19 3.83 29.99
C LEU A 7 -17.78 3.73 30.56
N THR A 8 -17.56 2.78 31.49
CA THR A 8 -16.23 2.55 32.06
C THR A 8 -15.35 1.75 31.10
N ALA A 9 -14.03 1.90 31.19
CA ALA A 9 -13.09 1.13 30.40
C ALA A 9 -13.34 -0.39 30.52
N ALA A 10 -13.59 -0.89 31.73
CA ALA A 10 -13.90 -2.30 31.96
C ALA A 10 -15.18 -2.77 31.23
N ALA A 11 -16.22 -1.95 31.15
CA ALA A 11 -17.45 -2.28 30.43
C ALA A 11 -17.23 -2.30 28.91
N ILE A 12 -16.46 -1.34 28.40
CA ILE A 12 -16.07 -1.29 26.99
C ILE A 12 -15.15 -2.47 26.64
N GLN A 13 -14.22 -2.83 27.52
CA GLN A 13 -13.29 -3.95 27.34
C GLN A 13 -14.05 -5.27 27.22
N ALA A 14 -15.00 -5.53 28.12
CA ALA A 14 -15.83 -6.73 28.09
C ALA A 14 -16.67 -6.81 26.80
N TRP A 15 -17.20 -5.66 26.36
CA TRP A 15 -17.98 -5.57 25.13
C TRP A 15 -17.11 -5.80 23.87
N LEU A 16 -15.94 -5.16 23.79
CA LEU A 16 -14.98 -5.32 22.69
C LEU A 16 -14.55 -6.78 22.58
N LEU A 17 -14.24 -7.42 23.70
CA LEU A 17 -13.82 -8.81 23.76
C LEU A 17 -14.92 -9.74 23.23
N SER A 18 -16.17 -9.53 23.66
CA SER A 18 -17.31 -10.32 23.18
C SER A 18 -17.59 -10.12 21.68
N ASN A 19 -17.50 -8.89 21.17
CA ASN A 19 -17.77 -8.60 19.77
C ASN A 19 -16.62 -9.04 18.87
N LEU A 20 -15.37 -8.93 19.34
CA LEU A 20 -14.22 -9.45 18.62
C LEU A 20 -14.33 -10.97 18.48
N ALA A 21 -14.65 -11.68 19.57
CA ALA A 21 -14.87 -13.12 19.57
C ALA A 21 -15.91 -13.57 18.54
N GLU A 22 -17.03 -12.85 18.45
CA GLU A 22 -18.07 -13.09 17.44
C GLU A 22 -17.55 -12.88 16.00
N VAL A 23 -16.81 -11.79 15.77
CA VAL A 23 -16.30 -11.40 14.46
C VAL A 23 -15.25 -12.38 13.94
N ILE A 24 -14.34 -12.85 14.80
CA ILE A 24 -13.27 -13.81 14.43
C ILE A 24 -13.68 -15.26 14.68
N LYS A 25 -14.92 -15.52 15.13
CA LYS A 25 -15.50 -16.84 15.38
C LYS A 25 -14.67 -17.69 16.35
N THR A 26 -14.26 -17.08 17.48
CA THR A 26 -13.52 -17.76 18.56
C THR A 26 -14.23 -17.60 19.90
N GLU A 27 -13.74 -18.29 20.93
CA GLU A 27 -14.22 -18.09 22.30
C GLU A 27 -13.57 -16.86 22.96
N PRO A 28 -14.34 -16.06 23.72
CA PRO A 28 -13.84 -14.88 24.45
C PRO A 28 -12.58 -15.11 25.31
N ASN A 29 -12.48 -16.27 25.96
CA ASN A 29 -11.36 -16.65 26.84
C ASN A 29 -10.03 -16.91 26.09
N LEU A 30 -10.07 -17.08 24.77
CA LEU A 30 -8.89 -17.30 23.91
C LEU A 30 -8.30 -15.99 23.38
N ILE A 31 -8.94 -14.86 23.68
CA ILE A 31 -8.50 -13.53 23.26
C ILE A 31 -7.72 -12.89 24.40
N ASP A 32 -6.47 -12.55 24.13
CA ASP A 32 -5.61 -11.77 25.01
C ASP A 32 -5.89 -10.28 24.78
N VAL A 33 -6.24 -9.57 25.86
CA VAL A 33 -6.59 -8.15 25.82
C VAL A 33 -5.41 -7.24 25.54
N GLU A 34 -4.18 -7.73 25.76
CA GLU A 34 -2.92 -7.02 25.50
C GLU A 34 -2.34 -7.33 24.12
N GLN A 35 -2.91 -8.31 23.42
CA GLN A 35 -2.45 -8.68 22.10
C GLN A 35 -3.01 -7.71 21.04
N PRO A 36 -2.20 -7.28 20.06
CA PRO A 36 -2.66 -6.42 18.97
C PRO A 36 -3.83 -7.00 18.18
N LEU A 37 -4.84 -6.19 17.87
CA LEU A 37 -6.08 -6.57 17.19
C LEU A 37 -5.82 -7.16 15.79
N ASP A 38 -4.83 -6.65 15.07
CA ASP A 38 -4.42 -7.12 13.74
C ASP A 38 -3.84 -8.55 13.75
N SER A 39 -3.25 -8.98 14.86
CA SER A 39 -2.72 -10.34 15.03
C SER A 39 -3.81 -11.41 15.03
N TYR A 40 -5.07 -11.04 15.26
CA TYR A 40 -6.23 -11.92 15.14
C TYR A 40 -6.74 -12.06 13.69
N GLY A 41 -6.04 -11.46 12.72
CA GLY A 41 -6.38 -11.54 11.31
C GLY A 41 -7.59 -10.70 10.91
N LEU A 42 -7.89 -9.65 11.68
CA LEU A 42 -8.95 -8.70 11.33
C LEU A 42 -8.67 -8.04 9.98
N ASP A 43 -9.60 -8.18 9.04
CA ASP A 43 -9.60 -7.40 7.81
C ASP A 43 -10.30 -6.03 8.00
N SER A 44 -10.21 -5.16 7.00
CA SER A 44 -10.80 -3.82 7.06
C SER A 44 -12.34 -3.83 7.17
N THR A 45 -13.01 -4.89 6.71
CA THR A 45 -14.47 -5.04 6.82
C THR A 45 -14.86 -5.38 8.26
N GLN A 46 -14.17 -6.34 8.86
CA GLN A 46 -14.34 -6.75 10.24
C GLN A 46 -14.01 -5.60 11.21
N ALA A 47 -12.93 -4.87 10.95
CA ALA A 47 -12.57 -3.67 11.70
C ALA A 47 -13.68 -2.62 11.63
N MET A 48 -14.19 -2.28 10.44
CA MET A 48 -15.28 -1.30 10.33
C MET A 48 -16.58 -1.77 10.99
N LEU A 49 -16.88 -3.07 10.95
CA LEU A 49 -18.03 -3.63 11.65
C LEU A 49 -17.90 -3.42 13.17
N LEU A 50 -16.72 -3.64 13.73
CA LEU A 50 -16.43 -3.42 15.15
C LEU A 50 -16.59 -1.94 15.52
N VAL A 51 -16.07 -1.02 14.71
CA VAL A 51 -16.27 0.44 14.89
C VAL A 51 -17.75 0.79 14.89
N THR A 52 -18.49 0.34 13.87
CA THR A 52 -19.93 0.64 13.72
C THR A 52 -20.74 0.14 14.92
N LYS A 53 -20.41 -1.07 15.41
CA LYS A 53 -21.02 -1.63 16.62
C LYS A 53 -20.65 -0.81 17.86
N ALA A 54 -19.41 -0.31 17.95
CA ALA A 54 -18.94 0.52 19.06
C ALA A 54 -19.64 1.88 19.07
N GLU A 55 -19.80 2.53 17.92
CA GLU A 55 -20.56 3.79 17.76
C GLU A 55 -22.00 3.65 18.27
N LYS A 56 -22.66 2.53 17.95
CA LYS A 56 -24.02 2.24 18.43
C LYS A 56 -24.07 2.08 19.95
N MET A 57 -23.07 1.42 20.54
CA MET A 57 -22.99 1.22 21.98
C MET A 57 -22.69 2.53 22.72
N LEU A 58 -21.70 3.28 22.25
CA LEU A 58 -21.17 4.49 22.89
C LEU A 58 -22.04 5.72 22.62
N GLY A 59 -22.76 5.71 21.50
CA GLY A 59 -23.66 6.78 21.10
C GLY A 59 -22.93 8.05 20.64
N PHE A 60 -21.67 7.94 20.21
CA PHE A 60 -20.90 8.98 19.53
C PHE A 60 -20.11 8.34 18.37
N LYS A 61 -19.59 9.17 17.46
CA LYS A 61 -18.80 8.70 16.31
C LYS A 61 -17.41 8.27 16.76
N VAL A 62 -16.99 7.08 16.40
CA VAL A 62 -15.69 6.50 16.78
C VAL A 62 -14.80 6.55 15.55
N ALA A 63 -13.67 7.27 15.63
CA ALA A 63 -12.73 7.32 14.53
C ALA A 63 -12.18 5.90 14.26
N PRO A 64 -12.32 5.35 13.03
CA PRO A 64 -11.87 3.99 12.72
C PRO A 64 -10.36 3.77 12.95
N THR A 65 -9.58 4.85 12.88
CA THR A 65 -8.14 4.88 13.16
C THR A 65 -7.80 4.56 14.62
N LEU A 66 -8.74 4.71 15.56
CA LEU A 66 -8.53 4.39 16.99
C LEU A 66 -8.20 2.92 17.22
N LEU A 67 -8.77 2.00 16.42
CA LEU A 67 -8.45 0.57 16.48
C LEU A 67 -6.96 0.29 16.28
N TRP A 68 -6.24 1.22 15.64
CA TRP A 68 -4.84 1.05 15.27
C TRP A 68 -3.90 1.94 16.10
N HIS A 69 -4.35 3.11 16.53
CA HIS A 69 -3.62 3.93 17.51
C HIS A 69 -3.60 3.29 18.89
N TYR A 70 -4.67 2.56 19.23
CA TYR A 70 -4.82 1.80 20.46
C TYR A 70 -5.02 0.33 20.07
N PRO A 71 -3.95 -0.36 19.65
CA PRO A 71 -4.05 -1.61 18.93
C PRO A 71 -4.49 -2.78 19.80
N THR A 72 -4.68 -2.61 21.11
CA THR A 72 -5.07 -3.69 22.04
C THR A 72 -6.46 -3.42 22.59
N ILE A 73 -7.20 -4.46 22.98
CA ILE A 73 -8.53 -4.29 23.58
C ILE A 73 -8.44 -3.45 24.86
N ALA A 74 -7.38 -3.65 25.65
CA ALA A 74 -7.10 -2.87 26.85
C ALA A 74 -6.93 -1.37 26.52
N SER A 75 -5.98 -1.02 25.66
CA SER A 75 -5.68 0.37 25.30
C SER A 75 -6.85 1.07 24.61
N LEU A 76 -7.57 0.37 23.72
CA LEU A 76 -8.74 0.92 23.02
C LEU A 76 -9.89 1.18 23.98
N SER A 77 -10.18 0.23 24.87
CA SER A 77 -11.25 0.39 25.85
C SER A 77 -11.00 1.57 26.79
N GLN A 78 -9.73 1.80 27.15
CA GLN A 78 -9.33 2.95 27.94
C GLN A 78 -9.57 4.25 27.18
N ARG A 79 -9.09 4.38 25.93
CA ARG A 79 -9.29 5.62 25.15
C ARG A 79 -10.75 5.92 24.90
N LEU A 80 -11.56 4.90 24.54
CA LEU A 80 -12.99 5.09 24.31
C LEU A 80 -13.74 5.49 25.59
N ALA A 81 -13.28 5.04 26.77
CA ALA A 81 -13.82 5.47 28.05
C ALA A 81 -13.45 6.93 28.37
N GLU A 82 -12.21 7.34 28.09
CA GLU A 82 -11.75 8.72 28.21
C GLU A 82 -12.57 9.64 27.30
N GLU A 83 -12.74 9.29 26.03
CA GLU A 83 -13.54 10.06 25.07
C GLU A 83 -15.02 10.10 25.46
N SER A 84 -15.57 8.99 25.98
CA SER A 84 -16.93 8.97 26.54
C SER A 84 -17.09 9.87 27.76
N GLN A 85 -16.03 10.09 28.54
CA GLN A 85 -16.04 10.98 29.71
C GLN A 85 -15.87 12.43 29.28
N GLU A 86 -14.93 12.72 28.37
CA GLU A 86 -14.72 14.03 27.74
C GLU A 86 -16.03 14.56 27.15
N LEU A 87 -16.72 13.76 26.34
CA LEU A 87 -18.02 14.12 25.74
C LEU A 87 -19.17 14.25 26.76
N ALA A 88 -19.05 13.60 27.92
CA ALA A 88 -20.03 13.74 29.00
C ALA A 88 -19.76 14.99 29.85
N SER A 89 -18.50 15.45 29.94
CA SER A 89 -18.10 16.69 30.62
C SER A 89 -18.25 17.95 29.74
N ASP A 90 -18.15 17.83 28.41
CA ASP A 90 -18.32 18.94 27.45
C ASP A 90 -19.77 19.46 27.34
N LEU A 91 -20.69 18.93 28.15
CA LEU A 91 -22.00 19.53 28.38
C LEU A 91 -21.95 20.77 29.29
N GLU A 92 -20.80 21.10 29.89
CA GLU A 92 -20.67 22.27 30.79
C GLU A 92 -19.64 23.35 30.40
N ASP A 93 -18.67 23.12 29.49
CA ASP A 93 -17.77 24.21 29.04
C ASP A 93 -17.19 23.97 27.63
N THR A 94 -17.40 24.93 26.73
CA THR A 94 -16.85 24.92 25.36
C THR A 94 -15.36 25.28 25.36
N VAL A 95 -14.47 24.28 25.30
CA VAL A 95 -13.09 24.47 24.80
C VAL A 95 -12.75 23.26 23.92
N ALA A 96 -12.46 23.53 22.64
CA ALA A 96 -12.04 22.52 21.67
C ALA A 96 -10.80 21.76 22.18
N VAL A 97 -10.99 20.52 22.64
CA VAL A 97 -9.90 19.64 23.05
C VAL A 97 -9.22 19.12 21.80
N LYS A 98 -7.96 19.55 21.59
CA LYS A 98 -7.08 19.03 20.55
C LYS A 98 -6.84 17.54 20.81
N ASN A 99 -7.30 16.68 19.89
CA ASN A 99 -6.91 15.27 19.82
C ASN A 99 -5.38 15.17 19.86
N VAL A 100 -4.80 14.72 20.98
CA VAL A 100 -3.36 14.49 21.10
C VAL A 100 -3.06 13.09 20.59
N THR A 101 -3.09 12.94 19.26
CA THR A 101 -2.39 11.84 18.61
C THR A 101 -0.89 12.07 18.83
N PRO A 102 -0.09 11.07 19.25
CA PRO A 102 1.36 11.23 19.35
C PRO A 102 1.91 11.81 18.04
N THR A 103 2.64 12.92 18.13
CA THR A 103 3.22 13.56 16.94
C THR A 103 4.28 12.66 16.35
N LEU A 104 3.94 11.96 15.27
CA LEU A 104 4.87 11.13 14.50
C LEU A 104 5.89 12.03 13.79
N ASP A 105 7.17 11.85 14.10
CA ASP A 105 8.29 12.45 13.39
C ASP A 105 8.93 11.41 12.46
N LEU A 106 8.67 11.51 11.14
CA LEU A 106 9.23 10.57 10.18
C LEU A 106 10.75 10.67 10.06
N SER A 107 11.35 11.83 10.33
CA SER A 107 12.81 11.98 10.29
C SER A 107 13.47 11.24 11.44
N ALA A 108 12.85 11.23 12.62
CA ALA A 108 13.32 10.44 13.76
C ALA A 108 13.19 8.92 13.53
N GLU A 109 12.23 8.50 12.70
CA GLU A 109 12.00 7.11 12.31
C GLU A 109 12.97 6.61 11.21
N ALA A 110 13.56 7.53 10.42
CA ALA A 110 14.45 7.24 9.30
C ALA A 110 15.89 6.92 9.74
N VAL A 111 16.06 5.96 10.66
CA VAL A 111 17.36 5.55 11.20
C VAL A 111 17.67 4.11 10.79
N LEU A 112 18.70 3.94 9.96
CA LEU A 112 19.19 2.62 9.55
C LEU A 112 20.26 2.11 10.52
N ASP A 113 20.11 0.88 11.03
CA ASP A 113 21.11 0.18 11.87
C ASP A 113 22.54 0.41 11.31
N PRO A 114 23.48 0.96 12.10
CA PRO A 114 24.83 1.32 11.64
C PRO A 114 25.65 0.13 11.12
N ASN A 115 25.28 -1.10 11.50
CA ASN A 115 25.94 -2.32 11.01
C ASN A 115 25.47 -2.74 9.61
N ILE A 116 24.37 -2.17 9.11
CA ILE A 116 23.92 -2.39 7.73
C ILE A 116 24.76 -1.51 6.80
N ARG A 117 25.84 -2.09 6.32
CA ARG A 117 26.74 -1.51 5.33
C ARG A 117 27.47 -2.63 4.59
N PRO A 118 27.83 -2.44 3.31
CA PRO A 118 28.60 -3.41 2.55
C PRO A 118 29.85 -3.91 3.29
N VAL A 119 30.04 -5.24 3.37
CA VAL A 119 31.24 -5.84 3.98
C VAL A 119 32.52 -5.64 3.16
N SER A 120 32.37 -5.31 1.87
CA SER A 120 33.45 -5.00 0.93
C SER A 120 32.98 -3.91 -0.04
N SER A 121 33.91 -3.07 -0.51
CA SER A 121 33.67 -2.10 -1.58
C SER A 121 33.72 -2.74 -2.98
N SER A 122 34.12 -4.01 -3.09
CA SER A 122 34.23 -4.72 -4.37
C SER A 122 32.86 -5.24 -4.84
N PHE A 123 32.12 -4.40 -5.56
CA PHE A 123 30.92 -4.80 -6.30
C PHE A 123 31.21 -4.84 -7.80
N VAL A 124 30.88 -5.95 -8.46
CA VAL A 124 30.96 -6.10 -9.91
C VAL A 124 29.55 -6.26 -10.45
N PHE A 125 29.11 -5.29 -11.26
CA PHE A 125 27.83 -5.34 -11.95
C PHE A 125 27.90 -6.34 -13.11
N THR A 126 27.02 -7.34 -13.13
CA THR A 126 26.97 -8.35 -14.20
C THR A 126 25.82 -8.12 -15.17
N GLY A 127 24.74 -7.43 -14.79
CA GLY A 127 23.50 -7.30 -15.58
C GLY A 127 22.71 -8.61 -15.78
N GLU A 128 23.33 -9.75 -15.47
CA GLU A 128 22.78 -11.10 -15.63
C GLU A 128 22.90 -11.85 -14.30
N PRO A 129 21.96 -11.67 -13.37
CA PRO A 129 21.96 -12.41 -12.11
C PRO A 129 21.60 -13.89 -12.37
N LYS A 130 22.19 -14.80 -11.61
CA LYS A 130 21.81 -16.22 -11.61
C LYS A 130 20.80 -16.54 -10.51
N ASN A 131 20.91 -15.86 -9.37
CA ASN A 131 20.00 -16.05 -8.24
C ASN A 131 19.42 -14.70 -7.82
N VAL A 132 18.11 -14.54 -8.00
CA VAL A 132 17.38 -13.32 -7.66
C VAL A 132 16.48 -13.59 -6.46
N PHE A 133 16.56 -12.73 -5.45
CA PHE A 133 15.58 -12.73 -4.36
C PHE A 133 14.51 -11.69 -4.61
N ILE A 134 13.25 -12.07 -4.44
CA ILE A 134 12.12 -11.16 -4.53
C ILE A 134 11.24 -11.25 -3.30
N THR A 135 10.85 -10.09 -2.80
CA THR A 135 9.78 -9.96 -1.81
C THR A 135 8.51 -9.49 -2.51
N GLY A 136 7.36 -9.93 -2.01
CA GLY A 136 6.06 -9.50 -2.54
C GLY A 136 5.58 -10.32 -3.75
N GLY A 137 6.18 -11.49 -3.99
CA GLY A 137 5.81 -12.38 -5.09
C GLY A 137 4.36 -12.91 -5.07
N THR A 138 3.68 -12.80 -3.93
CA THR A 138 2.24 -13.10 -3.78
C THR A 138 1.33 -11.89 -3.98
N GLY A 139 1.88 -10.71 -4.27
CA GLY A 139 1.14 -9.49 -4.59
C GLY A 139 0.93 -9.30 -6.10
N PHE A 140 0.23 -8.23 -6.46
CA PHE A 140 -0.09 -7.89 -7.86
C PHE A 140 1.18 -7.61 -8.68
N LEU A 141 1.92 -6.51 -8.39
CA LEU A 141 3.16 -6.19 -9.10
C LEU A 141 4.19 -7.32 -9.02
N GLY A 142 4.28 -8.01 -7.87
CA GLY A 142 5.23 -9.11 -7.69
C GLY A 142 5.00 -10.29 -8.64
N ALA A 143 3.74 -10.59 -9.01
CA ALA A 143 3.46 -11.63 -10.01
C ALA A 143 4.04 -11.27 -11.38
N PHE A 144 3.88 -10.02 -11.80
CA PHE A 144 4.40 -9.51 -13.06
C PHE A 144 5.93 -9.39 -13.03
N LEU A 145 6.53 -8.96 -11.91
CA LEU A 145 7.99 -8.96 -11.77
C LEU A 145 8.59 -10.37 -11.86
N ILE A 146 7.97 -11.37 -11.21
CA ILE A 146 8.40 -12.77 -11.34
C ILE A 146 8.32 -13.20 -12.81
N HIS A 147 7.20 -12.91 -13.48
CA HIS A 147 7.02 -13.25 -14.89
C HIS A 147 8.10 -12.60 -15.78
N GLU A 148 8.32 -11.29 -15.65
CA GLU A 148 9.33 -10.57 -16.43
C GLU A 148 10.76 -11.06 -16.14
N LEU A 149 11.09 -11.36 -14.89
CA LEU A 149 12.40 -11.94 -14.53
C LEU A 149 12.61 -13.32 -15.16
N LEU A 150 11.57 -14.16 -15.21
CA LEU A 150 11.65 -15.48 -15.84
C LEU A 150 11.82 -15.39 -17.36
N GLN A 151 11.19 -14.40 -17.99
CA GLN A 151 11.25 -14.16 -19.44
C GLN A 151 12.58 -13.53 -19.88
N GLN A 152 13.09 -12.56 -19.10
CA GLN A 152 14.20 -11.71 -19.51
C GLN A 152 15.56 -12.14 -18.95
N THR A 153 15.59 -13.19 -18.12
CA THR A 153 16.81 -13.72 -17.50
C THR A 153 16.78 -15.25 -17.44
N ASN A 154 17.93 -15.85 -17.13
CA ASN A 154 18.06 -17.27 -16.79
C ASN A 154 18.12 -17.52 -15.27
N ALA A 155 17.78 -16.52 -14.43
CA ALA A 155 17.91 -16.59 -12.98
C ALA A 155 16.92 -17.54 -12.30
N ASP A 156 17.34 -18.21 -11.24
CA ASP A 156 16.43 -18.79 -10.25
C ASP A 156 15.88 -17.70 -9.33
N ILE A 157 14.58 -17.74 -9.07
CA ILE A 157 13.81 -16.70 -8.38
C ILE A 157 13.39 -17.20 -7.00
N TYR A 158 14.13 -16.76 -5.99
CA TYR A 158 13.88 -17.00 -4.57
C TYR A 158 12.81 -16.03 -4.06
N CYS A 159 11.62 -16.54 -3.77
CA CYS A 159 10.46 -15.73 -3.42
C CYS A 159 10.16 -15.84 -1.92
N LEU A 160 10.28 -14.74 -1.18
CA LEU A 160 9.81 -14.70 0.22
C LEU A 160 8.29 -14.89 0.26
N VAL A 161 7.82 -15.88 1.00
CA VAL A 161 6.40 -16.21 1.10
C VAL A 161 6.04 -16.72 2.49
N ARG A 162 4.92 -16.22 3.02
CA ARG A 162 4.32 -16.72 4.27
C ARG A 162 3.54 -18.01 3.99
N ALA A 163 4.04 -19.12 4.49
CA ALA A 163 3.41 -20.44 4.41
C ALA A 163 3.92 -21.35 5.53
N ALA A 164 3.26 -22.48 5.79
CA ALA A 164 3.73 -23.44 6.78
C ALA A 164 4.96 -24.23 6.29
N HIS A 165 5.04 -24.51 4.99
CA HIS A 165 6.13 -25.27 4.38
C HIS A 165 6.35 -24.90 2.90
N PRO A 166 7.50 -25.26 2.29
CA PRO A 166 7.88 -24.86 0.92
C PRO A 166 6.83 -25.16 -0.15
N GLU A 167 6.21 -26.33 -0.13
CA GLU A 167 5.22 -26.77 -1.13
C GLU A 167 3.97 -25.89 -1.13
N GLU A 168 3.50 -25.49 0.05
CA GLU A 168 2.38 -24.55 0.19
C GLU A 168 2.80 -23.17 -0.35
N GLY A 169 4.01 -22.71 -0.02
CA GLY A 169 4.56 -21.45 -0.55
C GLY A 169 4.64 -21.45 -2.08
N LYS A 170 5.11 -22.56 -2.67
CA LYS A 170 5.16 -22.75 -4.13
C LYS A 170 3.77 -22.74 -4.75
N GLN A 171 2.80 -23.38 -4.10
CA GLN A 171 1.41 -23.39 -4.58
C GLN A 171 0.76 -22.00 -4.50
N LYS A 172 1.05 -21.22 -3.45
CA LYS A 172 0.59 -19.81 -3.35
C LYS A 172 1.14 -18.95 -4.47
N LEU A 173 2.44 -19.04 -4.76
CA LEU A 173 3.08 -18.31 -5.86
C LEU A 173 2.51 -18.73 -7.22
N LYS A 174 2.39 -20.05 -7.45
CA LYS A 174 1.75 -20.59 -8.67
C LYS A 174 0.34 -20.05 -8.85
N LYS A 175 -0.50 -20.14 -7.80
CA LYS A 175 -1.88 -19.64 -7.84
C LYS A 175 -1.93 -18.15 -8.15
N ASN A 176 -1.06 -17.35 -7.54
CA ASN A 176 -0.99 -15.92 -7.82
C ASN A 176 -0.67 -15.63 -9.30
N LEU A 177 0.33 -16.29 -9.88
CA LEU A 177 0.62 -16.15 -11.32
C LEU A 177 -0.54 -16.66 -12.19
N GLN A 178 -1.24 -17.72 -11.81
CA GLN A 178 -2.41 -18.23 -12.53
C GLN A 178 -3.57 -17.24 -12.53
N ASN A 179 -3.83 -16.56 -11.41
CA ASN A 179 -4.90 -15.57 -11.29
C ASN A 179 -4.75 -14.42 -12.30
N TYR A 180 -3.51 -14.08 -12.68
CA TYR A 180 -3.21 -13.05 -13.67
C TYR A 180 -2.85 -13.61 -15.06
N GLY A 181 -3.03 -14.92 -15.29
CA GLY A 181 -2.73 -15.54 -16.60
C GLY A 181 -1.24 -15.63 -16.95
N LEU A 182 -0.36 -15.51 -15.96
CA LEU A 182 1.10 -15.43 -16.14
C LEU A 182 1.84 -16.77 -15.95
N TRP A 183 1.14 -17.81 -15.49
CA TRP A 183 1.77 -19.11 -15.19
C TRP A 183 2.02 -19.96 -16.43
N ASN A 184 3.22 -20.53 -16.52
CA ASN A 184 3.57 -21.60 -17.45
C ASN A 184 4.35 -22.67 -16.67
N GLU A 185 4.09 -23.96 -16.92
CA GLU A 185 4.79 -25.05 -16.21
C GLU A 185 6.31 -25.05 -16.43
N VAL A 186 6.80 -24.46 -17.54
CA VAL A 186 8.24 -24.26 -17.79
C VAL A 186 8.89 -23.39 -16.70
N PHE A 187 8.14 -22.51 -16.04
CA PHE A 187 8.66 -21.65 -14.97
C PHE A 187 8.82 -22.38 -13.63
N ARG A 188 8.14 -23.52 -13.46
CA ARG A 188 8.08 -24.24 -12.18
C ARG A 188 9.45 -24.52 -11.54
N PRO A 189 10.50 -24.96 -12.26
CA PRO A 189 11.79 -25.27 -11.65
C PRO A 189 12.50 -24.04 -11.09
N ARG A 190 12.32 -22.87 -11.72
CA ARG A 190 13.02 -21.62 -11.41
C ARG A 190 12.35 -20.80 -10.30
N ILE A 191 11.17 -21.19 -9.82
CA ILE A 191 10.49 -20.52 -8.71
C ILE A 191 10.74 -21.30 -7.41
N ILE A 192 11.50 -20.69 -6.51
CA ILE A 192 11.98 -21.29 -5.27
C ILE A 192 11.36 -20.53 -4.08
N PRO A 193 10.43 -21.15 -3.32
CA PRO A 193 9.84 -20.50 -2.15
C PRO A 193 10.86 -20.39 -1.01
N VAL A 194 10.95 -19.22 -0.39
CA VAL A 194 11.66 -18.97 0.86
C VAL A 194 10.61 -18.70 1.93
N ILE A 195 10.42 -19.64 2.85
CA ILE A 195 9.37 -19.55 3.87
C ILE A 195 9.82 -18.58 4.95
N GLY A 196 9.17 -17.43 5.04
CA GLY A 196 9.52 -16.38 5.98
C GLY A 196 8.49 -15.26 5.98
N ASP A 197 8.71 -14.28 6.84
CA ASP A 197 7.85 -13.11 7.01
C ASP A 197 8.70 -11.84 7.06
N LEU A 198 8.37 -10.90 6.17
CA LEU A 198 9.02 -9.60 6.10
C LEU A 198 8.89 -8.80 7.41
N SER A 199 7.85 -9.08 8.19
CA SER A 199 7.58 -8.43 9.48
C SER A 199 8.45 -8.93 10.63
N GLN A 200 9.29 -9.95 10.39
CA GLN A 200 10.10 -10.58 11.43
C GLN A 200 11.59 -10.27 11.22
N PRO A 201 12.40 -10.20 12.30
CA PRO A 201 13.85 -10.11 12.19
C PRO A 201 14.41 -11.19 11.28
N LEU A 202 15.45 -10.87 10.51
CA LEU A 202 16.04 -11.77 9.51
C LEU A 202 15.00 -12.36 8.54
N LEU A 203 13.94 -11.61 8.23
CA LEU A 203 12.85 -12.05 7.34
C LEU A 203 12.10 -13.30 7.86
N GLY A 204 12.14 -13.55 9.16
CA GLY A 204 11.46 -14.68 9.80
C GLY A 204 12.08 -16.05 9.51
N ILE A 205 13.33 -16.08 9.01
CA ILE A 205 14.09 -17.31 8.81
C ILE A 205 15.21 -17.45 9.84
N SER A 206 15.71 -18.68 10.02
CA SER A 206 16.85 -18.92 10.91
C SER A 206 18.07 -18.15 10.42
N LYS A 207 18.98 -17.82 11.35
CA LYS A 207 20.22 -17.12 11.03
C LYS A 207 21.04 -17.88 9.97
N GLU A 208 21.14 -19.19 10.09
CA GLU A 208 21.85 -20.06 9.16
C GLU A 208 21.21 -20.03 7.76
N ALA A 209 19.87 -20.08 7.69
CA ALA A 209 19.15 -19.96 6.43
C ALA A 209 19.33 -18.58 5.79
N PHE A 210 19.30 -17.52 6.59
CA PHE A 210 19.55 -16.14 6.13
C PHE A 210 20.96 -15.98 5.58
N GLU A 211 21.96 -16.54 6.26
CA GLU A 211 23.36 -16.53 5.84
C GLU A 211 23.58 -17.34 4.56
N MET A 212 23.01 -18.54 4.47
CA MET A 212 23.04 -19.35 3.24
C MET A 212 22.37 -18.64 2.06
N LEU A 213 21.23 -18.00 2.29
CA LEU A 213 20.55 -17.20 1.28
C LEU A 213 21.45 -16.03 0.85
N ALA A 214 22.01 -15.28 1.80
CA ALA A 214 22.92 -14.18 1.53
C ALA A 214 24.18 -14.58 0.74
N ALA A 215 24.71 -15.78 0.94
CA ALA A 215 25.89 -16.25 0.22
C ALA A 215 25.62 -16.57 -1.26
N ASN A 216 24.38 -16.95 -1.60
CA ASN A 216 24.03 -17.47 -2.93
C ASN A 216 23.34 -16.46 -3.85
N LEU A 217 22.78 -15.37 -3.31
CA LEU A 217 22.04 -14.37 -4.09
C LEU A 217 22.96 -13.41 -4.85
N ASP A 218 22.49 -12.99 -6.04
CA ASP A 218 23.16 -12.03 -6.90
C ASP A 218 22.48 -10.67 -6.95
N SER A 219 21.17 -10.60 -6.78
CA SER A 219 20.37 -9.36 -6.85
C SER A 219 19.08 -9.50 -6.03
N ILE A 220 18.57 -8.39 -5.53
CA ILE A 220 17.34 -8.33 -4.73
C ILE A 220 16.33 -7.37 -5.35
N TYR A 221 15.08 -7.82 -5.50
CA TYR A 221 13.93 -7.00 -5.86
C TYR A 221 13.03 -6.87 -4.64
N HIS A 222 13.01 -5.70 -4.04
CA HIS A 222 12.18 -5.43 -2.88
C HIS A 222 10.89 -4.74 -3.32
N SER A 223 9.85 -5.55 -3.59
CA SER A 223 8.53 -5.07 -4.00
C SER A 223 7.44 -5.26 -2.95
N ALA A 224 7.71 -5.99 -1.86
CA ALA A 224 6.73 -6.16 -0.79
C ALA A 224 6.48 -4.84 -0.06
N ALA A 225 5.20 -4.51 0.08
CA ALA A 225 4.71 -3.54 1.04
C ALA A 225 3.29 -3.95 1.43
N THR A 226 2.92 -3.76 2.69
CA THR A 226 1.53 -3.73 3.12
C THR A 226 0.97 -2.37 2.71
N LEU A 227 0.05 -2.38 1.75
CA LEU A 227 -0.73 -1.22 1.34
C LEU A 227 -2.11 -1.34 1.98
N ASN A 228 -2.44 -0.39 2.84
CA ASN A 228 -3.78 -0.26 3.40
C ASN A 228 -4.10 1.23 3.54
N TYR A 229 -5.26 1.65 3.04
CA TYR A 229 -5.66 3.06 2.97
C TYR A 229 -6.20 3.62 4.29
N VAL A 230 -6.36 2.77 5.30
CA VAL A 230 -6.94 3.11 6.61
C VAL A 230 -5.90 2.96 7.73
N TYR A 231 -4.89 2.10 7.55
CA TYR A 231 -3.94 1.81 8.61
C TYR A 231 -2.99 2.99 8.85
N PRO A 232 -2.71 3.35 10.11
CA PRO A 232 -1.71 4.35 10.44
C PRO A 232 -0.30 3.80 10.22
N TYR A 233 0.70 4.70 10.27
CA TYR A 233 2.11 4.34 10.18
C TYR A 233 2.52 3.21 11.12
N SER A 234 2.09 3.24 12.38
CA SER A 234 2.49 2.24 13.40
C SER A 234 2.16 0.81 12.98
N ALA A 235 0.98 0.58 12.40
CA ALA A 235 0.53 -0.73 11.94
C ALA A 235 1.26 -1.20 10.67
N LEU A 236 1.79 -0.27 9.87
CA LEU A 236 2.50 -0.56 8.62
C LEU A 236 4.03 -0.55 8.77
N LYS A 237 4.56 0.02 9.86
CA LYS A 237 5.99 0.19 10.13
C LYS A 237 6.74 -1.14 10.08
N THR A 238 6.22 -2.17 10.73
CA THR A 238 6.89 -3.47 10.82
C THR A 238 7.16 -4.08 9.43
N PRO A 239 6.15 -4.34 8.58
CA PRO A 239 6.41 -4.89 7.24
C PRO A 239 7.11 -3.91 6.30
N ASN A 240 6.78 -2.62 6.33
CA ASN A 240 7.24 -1.68 5.29
C ASN A 240 8.60 -1.06 5.61
N VAL A 241 8.87 -0.75 6.87
CA VAL A 241 10.10 -0.06 7.30
C VAL A 241 11.12 -1.07 7.84
N LEU A 242 10.74 -1.85 8.86
CA LEU A 242 11.66 -2.83 9.46
C LEU A 242 11.96 -3.98 8.49
N GLY A 243 10.97 -4.39 7.70
CA GLY A 243 11.18 -5.33 6.60
C GLY A 243 12.19 -4.83 5.55
N THR A 244 12.11 -3.55 5.17
CA THR A 244 13.10 -2.93 4.28
C THR A 244 14.49 -3.00 4.90
N GLN A 245 14.62 -2.73 6.20
CA GLN A 245 15.90 -2.82 6.92
C GLN A 245 16.51 -4.23 6.84
N GLU A 246 15.71 -5.28 7.02
CA GLU A 246 16.21 -6.66 6.95
C GLU A 246 16.58 -7.09 5.52
N VAL A 247 15.91 -6.53 4.51
CA VAL A 247 16.32 -6.70 3.10
C VAL A 247 17.67 -6.02 2.82
N LEU A 248 17.87 -4.79 3.32
CA LEU A 248 19.15 -4.09 3.21
C LEU A 248 20.28 -4.82 3.95
N ARG A 249 19.96 -5.45 5.10
CA ARG A 249 20.87 -6.32 5.83
C ARG A 249 21.29 -7.53 4.97
N LEU A 250 20.34 -8.22 4.35
CA LEU A 250 20.60 -9.35 3.44
C LEU A 250 21.52 -8.95 2.27
N ALA A 251 21.31 -7.74 1.74
CA ALA A 251 22.08 -7.18 0.63
C ALA A 251 23.56 -6.92 0.97
N CYS A 252 23.86 -6.67 2.25
CA CYS A 252 25.20 -6.29 2.71
C CYS A 252 26.08 -7.47 3.15
N ILE A 253 25.49 -8.61 3.52
CA ILE A 253 26.23 -9.73 4.15
C ILE A 253 26.86 -10.66 3.09
N PHE A 254 28.10 -11.13 3.37
CA PHE A 254 29.00 -11.96 2.57
C PHE A 254 29.40 -11.38 1.21
N LYS A 255 28.42 -11.03 0.39
CA LYS A 255 28.55 -10.47 -0.94
C LYS A 255 27.58 -9.30 -1.07
N VAL A 256 28.06 -8.21 -1.67
CA VAL A 256 27.21 -7.06 -2.00
C VAL A 256 26.25 -7.42 -3.13
N LYS A 257 24.96 -7.16 -2.91
CA LYS A 257 23.90 -7.41 -3.89
C LYS A 257 23.21 -6.10 -4.23
N PRO A 258 23.03 -5.75 -5.52
CA PRO A 258 22.23 -4.60 -5.89
C PRO A 258 20.78 -4.80 -5.41
N VAL A 259 20.20 -3.73 -4.88
CA VAL A 259 18.81 -3.71 -4.43
C VAL A 259 17.99 -2.84 -5.37
N HIS A 260 17.02 -3.46 -6.04
CA HIS A 260 15.99 -2.79 -6.82
C HIS A 260 14.78 -2.59 -5.91
N TYR A 261 14.67 -1.39 -5.35
CA TYR A 261 13.64 -1.04 -4.37
C TYR A 261 12.42 -0.44 -5.09
N VAL A 262 11.27 -1.09 -4.96
CA VAL A 262 10.00 -0.52 -5.43
C VAL A 262 9.46 0.39 -4.33
N SER A 263 9.63 1.69 -4.54
CA SER A 263 9.05 2.76 -3.73
C SER A 263 7.66 3.16 -4.24
N SER A 264 7.30 4.44 -4.17
CA SER A 264 6.09 5.03 -4.74
C SER A 264 6.30 6.54 -4.91
N VAL A 265 5.62 7.17 -5.87
CA VAL A 265 5.56 8.65 -5.96
C VAL A 265 4.89 9.28 -4.73
N ALA A 266 4.20 8.50 -3.90
CA ALA A 266 3.59 8.91 -2.64
C ALA A 266 4.58 9.53 -1.63
N VAL A 267 5.90 9.34 -1.81
CA VAL A 267 6.92 10.02 -1.02
C VAL A 267 6.92 11.54 -1.19
N PHE A 268 6.23 12.06 -2.22
CA PHE A 268 6.09 13.49 -2.52
C PHE A 268 4.71 14.07 -2.14
N GLU A 269 3.93 13.39 -1.31
CA GLU A 269 2.58 13.86 -0.90
C GLU A 269 2.58 15.01 0.11
N SER A 270 3.75 15.48 0.55
CA SER A 270 3.82 16.69 1.38
C SER A 270 3.28 17.89 0.60
N PRO A 271 2.45 18.76 1.22
CA PRO A 271 2.00 20.03 0.62
C PRO A 271 3.15 20.92 0.16
N PHE A 272 4.38 20.72 0.66
CA PHE A 272 5.56 21.39 0.15
C PHE A 272 5.74 21.21 -1.37
N TYR A 273 5.36 20.05 -1.93
CA TYR A 273 5.54 19.75 -3.34
C TYR A 273 4.34 20.18 -4.22
N ALA A 274 3.27 20.73 -3.62
CA ALA A 274 2.09 21.19 -4.34
C ALA A 274 2.46 22.18 -5.46
N GLY A 275 2.00 21.91 -6.69
CA GLY A 275 2.25 22.73 -7.88
C GLY A 275 3.70 22.74 -8.38
N LYS A 276 4.63 22.03 -7.72
CA LYS A 276 6.03 21.95 -8.14
C LYS A 276 6.23 20.79 -9.11
N VAL A 277 7.14 20.99 -10.07
CA VAL A 277 7.68 19.89 -10.87
C VAL A 277 8.70 19.14 -10.03
N VAL A 278 8.51 17.83 -9.88
CA VAL A 278 9.41 16.94 -9.14
C VAL A 278 10.07 15.98 -10.12
N LYS A 279 11.39 16.08 -10.23
CA LYS A 279 12.25 15.24 -11.09
C LYS A 279 12.76 14.02 -10.31
N GLU A 280 13.25 13.02 -11.04
CA GLU A 280 13.72 11.78 -10.43
C GLU A 280 14.93 11.95 -9.49
N ASP A 281 15.79 12.93 -9.77
CA ASP A 281 17.00 13.25 -9.00
C ASP A 281 16.79 14.29 -7.89
N ASP A 282 15.57 14.84 -7.76
CA ASP A 282 15.25 15.77 -6.69
C ASP A 282 15.29 15.10 -5.31
N SER A 283 15.68 15.87 -4.30
CA SER A 283 15.63 15.42 -2.91
C SER A 283 14.19 15.38 -2.38
N PHE A 284 13.90 14.41 -1.52
CA PHE A 284 12.57 14.20 -0.94
C PHE A 284 12.59 14.45 0.58
N GLU A 285 13.13 15.58 1.04
CA GLU A 285 13.31 15.88 2.47
C GLU A 285 12.03 16.27 3.22
N HIS A 286 11.01 16.75 2.51
CA HIS A 286 9.81 17.28 3.14
C HIS A 286 8.76 16.17 3.35
N TRP A 287 8.46 15.88 4.61
CA TRP A 287 7.45 14.89 4.98
C TRP A 287 6.26 15.48 5.74
N GLN A 288 6.39 16.70 6.27
CA GLN A 288 5.33 17.35 7.01
C GLN A 288 4.09 17.47 6.12
N GLY A 289 2.94 17.05 6.66
CA GLY A 289 1.68 17.02 5.92
C GLY A 289 1.44 15.76 5.09
N ILE A 290 2.33 14.76 5.13
CA ILE A 290 1.99 13.40 4.67
C ILE A 290 1.15 12.75 5.77
N PHE A 291 -0.13 12.48 5.48
CA PHE A 291 -1.07 11.94 6.45
C PHE A 291 -1.36 10.44 6.26
N LEU A 292 -1.27 9.93 5.04
CA LEU A 292 -1.55 8.53 4.76
C LEU A 292 -0.44 7.62 5.33
N GLY A 293 -0.80 6.67 6.20
CA GLY A 293 0.16 5.78 6.86
C GLY A 293 1.05 5.00 5.89
N TYR A 294 0.49 4.55 4.77
CA TYR A 294 1.27 3.93 3.69
C TYR A 294 2.36 4.87 3.16
N SER A 295 1.99 6.09 2.76
CA SER A 295 2.92 7.09 2.23
C SER A 295 4.01 7.45 3.23
N GLN A 296 3.64 7.57 4.51
CA GLN A 296 4.60 7.77 5.61
C GLN A 296 5.63 6.63 5.67
N THR A 297 5.19 5.37 5.62
CA THR A 297 6.13 4.23 5.62
C THR A 297 7.00 4.15 4.37
N LYS A 298 6.48 4.51 3.19
CA LYS A 298 7.27 4.56 1.95
C LYS A 298 8.35 5.65 2.02
N TRP A 299 8.01 6.81 2.58
CA TRP A 299 8.98 7.88 2.80
C TRP A 299 10.12 7.42 3.70
N VAL A 300 9.80 6.84 4.87
CA VAL A 300 10.81 6.33 5.82
C VAL A 300 11.66 5.22 5.20
N ALA A 301 11.03 4.22 4.58
CA ALA A 301 11.73 3.10 3.96
C ALA A 301 12.65 3.55 2.81
N GLU A 302 12.24 4.52 1.99
CA GLU A 302 13.10 5.07 0.94
C GLU A 302 14.29 5.86 1.54
N LYS A 303 14.11 6.55 2.68
CA LYS A 303 15.24 7.16 3.41
C LYS A 303 16.23 6.10 3.90
N LEU A 304 15.76 4.97 4.44
CA LEU A 304 16.64 3.87 4.83
C LEU A 304 17.45 3.33 3.64
N VAL A 305 16.78 3.16 2.49
CA VAL A 305 17.41 2.73 1.23
C VAL A 305 18.44 3.76 0.74
N THR A 306 18.14 5.04 0.86
CA THR A 306 19.05 6.15 0.53
C THR A 306 20.28 6.15 1.44
N ILE A 307 20.10 5.96 2.75
CA ILE A 307 21.21 5.84 3.70
C ILE A 307 22.09 4.62 3.35
N ALA A 308 21.50 3.49 2.99
CA ALA A 308 22.26 2.31 2.57
C ALA A 308 23.04 2.56 1.28
N ARG A 309 22.44 3.26 0.31
CA ARG A 309 23.11 3.70 -0.93
C ARG A 309 24.31 4.58 -0.62
N ASP A 310 24.15 5.56 0.26
CA ASP A 310 25.21 6.49 0.64
C ASP A 310 26.34 5.79 1.44
N ARG A 311 26.04 4.65 2.08
CA ARG A 311 27.02 3.72 2.67
C ARG A 311 27.70 2.81 1.63
N GLY A 312 27.37 2.92 0.36
CA GLY A 312 27.99 2.20 -0.76
C GLY A 312 27.21 0.99 -1.27
N LEU A 313 25.97 0.74 -0.81
CA LEU A 313 25.14 -0.32 -1.37
C LEU A 313 24.65 0.08 -2.79
N PRO A 314 24.81 -0.75 -3.82
CA PRO A 314 24.24 -0.46 -5.14
C PRO A 314 22.71 -0.54 -5.06
N VAL A 315 22.03 0.55 -5.36
CA VAL A 315 20.58 0.66 -5.23
C VAL A 315 19.99 1.27 -6.50
N THR A 316 18.85 0.78 -6.95
CA THR A 316 17.99 1.49 -7.89
C THR A 316 16.61 1.63 -7.27
N ILE A 317 16.08 2.86 -7.24
CA ILE A 317 14.76 3.15 -6.68
C ILE A 317 13.76 3.28 -7.82
N HIS A 318 12.63 2.60 -7.72
CA HIS A 318 11.53 2.65 -8.70
C HIS A 318 10.29 3.20 -8.01
N ARG A 319 9.81 4.38 -8.41
CA ARG A 319 8.63 5.05 -7.84
C ARG A 319 7.46 4.94 -8.83
N PRO A 320 6.65 3.87 -8.78
CA PRO A 320 5.40 3.82 -9.54
C PRO A 320 4.34 4.77 -8.96
N PRO A 321 3.39 5.24 -9.79
CA PRO A 321 2.14 5.86 -9.36
C PRO A 321 1.15 4.77 -8.96
N LEU A 322 -0.16 5.02 -9.12
CA LEU A 322 -1.14 3.95 -9.10
C LEU A 322 -0.82 2.92 -10.20
N ILE A 323 -0.84 1.64 -9.87
CA ILE A 323 -0.54 0.57 -10.83
C ILE A 323 -1.87 0.01 -11.35
N ALA A 324 -2.17 0.31 -12.61
CA ALA A 324 -3.37 -0.17 -13.29
C ALA A 324 -3.23 -1.63 -13.77
N GLY A 325 -4.29 -2.16 -14.37
CA GLY A 325 -4.31 -3.50 -14.97
C GLY A 325 -3.28 -3.69 -16.08
N ASP A 326 -3.03 -4.96 -16.43
CA ASP A 326 -2.23 -5.32 -17.60
C ASP A 326 -2.86 -4.74 -18.87
N SER A 327 -2.08 -4.01 -19.66
CA SER A 327 -2.60 -3.29 -20.83
C SER A 327 -3.12 -4.20 -21.95
N LYS A 328 -2.79 -5.50 -21.91
CA LYS A 328 -3.20 -6.48 -22.93
C LYS A 328 -4.39 -7.33 -22.51
N THR A 329 -4.36 -7.87 -21.30
CA THR A 329 -5.39 -8.80 -20.79
C THR A 329 -6.42 -8.12 -19.90
N GLY A 330 -6.10 -6.94 -19.38
CA GLY A 330 -6.88 -6.22 -18.39
C GLY A 330 -6.76 -6.76 -16.98
N ALA A 331 -5.94 -7.79 -16.76
CA ALA A 331 -5.77 -8.41 -15.46
C ALA A 331 -5.30 -7.39 -14.41
N CYS A 332 -6.09 -7.19 -13.36
CA CYS A 332 -5.87 -6.17 -12.34
C CYS A 332 -6.21 -6.68 -10.94
N ASN A 333 -5.70 -5.98 -9.92
CA ASN A 333 -6.10 -6.21 -8.53
C ASN A 333 -7.47 -5.57 -8.27
N THR A 334 -8.51 -6.38 -8.04
CA THR A 334 -9.87 -5.90 -7.73
C THR A 334 -9.98 -5.20 -6.37
N ASP A 335 -9.01 -5.42 -5.49
CA ASP A 335 -8.93 -4.78 -4.17
C ASP A 335 -8.19 -3.44 -4.21
N ASP A 336 -7.74 -3.00 -5.40
CA ASP A 336 -7.12 -1.68 -5.59
C ASP A 336 -8.13 -0.55 -5.41
N PHE A 337 -7.68 0.56 -4.83
CA PHE A 337 -8.51 1.73 -4.54
C PHE A 337 -9.34 2.20 -5.73
N ILE A 338 -8.75 2.30 -6.94
CA ILE A 338 -9.51 2.86 -8.06
C ILE A 338 -10.65 1.93 -8.48
N ASN A 339 -10.44 0.61 -8.43
CA ASN A 339 -11.46 -0.38 -8.75
C ASN A 339 -12.59 -0.37 -7.72
N LEU A 340 -12.26 -0.24 -6.43
CA LEU A 340 -13.23 -0.10 -5.35
C LEU A 340 -14.04 1.20 -5.48
N VAL A 341 -13.40 2.33 -5.80
CA VAL A 341 -14.07 3.62 -6.04
C VAL A 341 -15.02 3.55 -7.22
N ILE A 342 -14.56 3.00 -8.36
CA ILE A 342 -15.38 2.80 -9.57
C ILE A 342 -16.63 1.97 -9.23
N LYS A 343 -16.43 0.79 -8.64
CA LYS A 343 -17.53 -0.12 -8.29
C LYS A 343 -18.53 0.52 -7.34
N GLY A 344 -18.04 1.18 -6.30
CA GLY A 344 -18.92 1.79 -5.32
C GLY A 344 -19.65 3.03 -5.85
N CYS A 345 -19.05 3.81 -6.77
CA CYS A 345 -19.75 4.89 -7.47
C CYS A 345 -20.84 4.35 -8.41
N ILE A 346 -20.57 3.26 -9.14
CA ILE A 346 -21.58 2.56 -9.95
C ILE A 346 -22.76 2.12 -9.07
N GLN A 347 -22.49 1.47 -7.93
CA GLN A 347 -23.54 1.00 -7.02
C GLN A 347 -24.30 2.13 -6.33
N MET A 348 -23.63 3.26 -6.04
CA MET A 348 -24.25 4.43 -5.42
C MET A 348 -25.04 5.29 -6.43
N GLY A 349 -24.73 5.17 -7.73
CA GLY A 349 -25.33 5.97 -8.80
C GLY A 349 -24.77 7.38 -8.96
N TYR A 350 -23.71 7.73 -8.20
CA TYR A 350 -23.12 9.07 -8.22
C TYR A 350 -21.59 9.01 -8.26
N PHE A 351 -20.99 9.89 -9.05
CA PHE A 351 -19.55 10.08 -9.17
C PHE A 351 -19.14 11.46 -8.62
N PRO A 352 -17.99 11.58 -7.91
CA PRO A 352 -17.56 12.87 -7.41
C PRO A 352 -16.99 13.73 -8.55
N ASP A 353 -17.55 14.92 -8.73
CA ASP A 353 -16.99 15.94 -9.61
C ASP A 353 -15.81 16.62 -8.89
N VAL A 354 -14.59 16.21 -9.27
CA VAL A 354 -13.33 16.65 -8.67
C VAL A 354 -12.28 16.89 -9.75
N ASP A 355 -11.46 17.92 -9.54
CA ASP A 355 -10.34 18.28 -10.42
C ASP A 355 -9.11 17.42 -10.12
N TYR A 356 -9.23 16.11 -10.39
CA TYR A 356 -8.16 15.12 -10.22
C TYR A 356 -7.63 14.66 -11.56
N MET A 357 -6.33 14.34 -11.58
CA MET A 357 -5.70 13.63 -12.69
C MET A 357 -5.55 12.15 -12.31
N LEU A 358 -6.14 11.27 -13.10
CA LEU A 358 -5.92 9.83 -13.05
C LEU A 358 -4.53 9.52 -13.58
N ASP A 359 -3.66 9.18 -12.63
CA ASP A 359 -2.26 8.91 -12.85
C ASP A 359 -1.98 7.45 -12.54
N ALA A 360 -2.17 6.62 -13.57
CA ALA A 360 -2.14 5.18 -13.45
C ALA A 360 -1.31 4.55 -14.56
N SER A 361 -0.29 3.79 -14.17
CA SER A 361 0.60 3.09 -15.10
C SER A 361 0.22 1.62 -15.18
N PRO A 362 0.03 1.03 -16.38
CA PRO A 362 -0.21 -0.40 -16.52
C PRO A 362 0.90 -1.25 -15.89
N VAL A 363 0.52 -2.30 -15.17
CA VAL A 363 1.46 -3.18 -14.45
C VAL A 363 2.51 -3.80 -15.36
N ASP A 364 2.19 -4.06 -16.62
CA ASP A 364 3.13 -4.65 -17.58
C ASP A 364 4.17 -3.63 -18.07
N TYR A 365 3.82 -2.35 -18.18
CA TYR A 365 4.81 -1.29 -18.38
C TYR A 365 5.73 -1.17 -17.16
N VAL A 366 5.14 -1.09 -15.95
CA VAL A 366 5.89 -0.92 -14.69
C VAL A 366 6.87 -2.08 -14.46
N SER A 367 6.41 -3.32 -14.59
CA SER A 367 7.24 -4.51 -14.37
C SER A 367 8.35 -4.66 -15.40
N LYS A 368 8.07 -4.44 -16.70
CA LYS A 368 9.10 -4.44 -17.75
C LYS A 368 10.14 -3.36 -17.52
N ALA A 369 9.71 -2.14 -17.17
CA ALA A 369 10.63 -1.04 -16.89
C ALA A 369 11.55 -1.36 -15.70
N ILE A 370 11.02 -1.90 -14.60
CA ILE A 370 11.83 -2.30 -13.43
C ILE A 370 12.90 -3.33 -13.82
N VAL A 371 12.52 -4.41 -14.51
CA VAL A 371 13.45 -5.49 -14.89
C VAL A 371 14.44 -5.05 -15.97
N TYR A 372 14.06 -4.12 -16.86
CA TYR A 372 14.97 -3.57 -17.85
C TYR A 372 16.01 -2.64 -17.21
N LEU A 373 15.55 -1.70 -16.36
CA LEU A 373 16.41 -0.74 -15.69
C LEU A 373 17.37 -1.40 -14.70
N SER A 374 16.95 -2.47 -14.03
CA SER A 374 17.79 -3.23 -13.10
C SER A 374 19.00 -3.88 -13.76
N LYS A 375 18.92 -4.16 -15.07
CA LYS A 375 19.99 -4.76 -15.88
C LYS A 375 20.96 -3.72 -16.47
N GLN A 376 20.77 -2.43 -16.19
CA GLN A 376 21.67 -1.37 -16.60
C GLN A 376 22.59 -0.92 -15.47
N LYS A 377 23.88 -0.80 -15.76
CA LYS A 377 24.86 -0.32 -14.78
C LYS A 377 24.60 1.14 -14.42
N GLU A 378 24.14 1.92 -15.39
CA GLU A 378 23.86 3.35 -15.32
C GLU A 378 22.64 3.66 -14.43
N SER A 379 21.82 2.67 -14.10
CA SER A 379 20.68 2.78 -13.18
C SER A 379 21.08 2.73 -11.71
N LEU A 380 22.30 2.28 -11.40
CA LEU A 380 22.77 2.21 -10.03
C LEU A 380 22.94 3.62 -9.45
N GLY A 381 22.42 3.82 -8.25
CA GLY A 381 22.40 5.10 -7.53
C GLY A 381 21.25 6.02 -7.92
N LYS A 382 20.44 5.67 -8.93
CA LYS A 382 19.35 6.50 -9.45
C LYS A 382 17.98 6.09 -8.90
N ALA A 383 17.06 7.05 -8.97
CA ALA A 383 15.62 6.82 -8.85
C ALA A 383 14.96 6.98 -10.22
N PHE A 384 13.80 6.35 -10.40
CA PHE A 384 12.99 6.41 -11.62
C PHE A 384 11.52 6.61 -11.26
N HIS A 385 10.86 7.57 -11.89
CA HIS A 385 9.41 7.77 -11.79
C HIS A 385 8.73 6.94 -12.89
N LEU A 386 8.09 5.84 -12.51
CA LEU A 386 7.39 4.95 -13.45
C LEU A 386 5.96 5.46 -13.75
N GLN A 387 5.81 6.77 -13.78
CA GLN A 387 4.59 7.52 -13.99
C GLN A 387 4.04 7.34 -15.40
N HIS A 388 2.72 7.42 -15.56
CA HIS A 388 2.12 7.55 -16.88
C HIS A 388 2.55 8.92 -17.49
N PRO A 389 3.19 8.95 -18.68
CA PRO A 389 3.73 10.19 -19.25
C PRO A 389 2.67 11.25 -19.62
N SER A 390 1.41 10.84 -19.72
CA SER A 390 0.29 11.71 -20.08
C SER A 390 -0.94 11.31 -19.26
N PRO A 391 -0.99 11.63 -17.95
CA PRO A 391 -2.17 11.34 -17.13
C PRO A 391 -3.40 12.07 -17.67
N VAL A 392 -4.59 11.55 -17.39
CA VAL A 392 -5.86 12.09 -17.91
C VAL A 392 -6.75 12.61 -16.77
N PRO A 393 -7.69 13.52 -17.03
CA PRO A 393 -8.67 13.91 -16.02
C PRO A 393 -9.46 12.72 -15.50
N LEU A 394 -9.77 12.71 -14.20
CA LEU A 394 -10.56 11.64 -13.57
C LEU A 394 -11.96 11.53 -14.19
N SER A 395 -12.51 12.64 -14.72
CA SER A 395 -13.78 12.67 -15.45
C SER A 395 -13.80 11.72 -16.65
N ASN A 396 -12.66 11.34 -17.23
CA ASN A 396 -12.60 10.33 -18.29
C ASN A 396 -13.09 8.95 -17.80
N LEU A 397 -12.98 8.63 -16.51
CA LEU A 397 -13.58 7.42 -15.95
C LEU A 397 -15.11 7.49 -15.99
N LEU A 398 -15.70 8.68 -15.79
CA LEU A 398 -17.15 8.85 -15.88
C LEU A 398 -17.64 8.63 -17.31
N GLU A 399 -16.97 9.24 -18.29
CA GLU A 399 -17.27 9.04 -19.72
C GLU A 399 -17.16 7.56 -20.10
N TRP A 400 -16.13 6.89 -19.59
CA TRP A 400 -15.95 5.46 -19.76
C TRP A 400 -17.11 4.65 -19.13
N MET A 401 -17.50 4.92 -17.89
CA MET A 401 -18.62 4.23 -17.25
C MET A 401 -19.94 4.45 -18.00
N HIS A 402 -20.19 5.66 -18.53
CA HIS A 402 -21.34 5.94 -19.39
C HIS A 402 -21.29 5.12 -20.69
N SER A 403 -20.11 4.95 -21.29
CA SER A 403 -19.93 4.14 -22.51
C SER A 403 -20.26 2.65 -22.30
N LEU A 404 -20.17 2.16 -21.06
CA LEU A 404 -20.57 0.81 -20.67
C LEU A 404 -22.07 0.68 -20.32
N GLY A 405 -22.82 1.79 -20.34
CA GLY A 405 -24.25 1.83 -20.04
C GLY A 405 -24.58 2.03 -18.56
N PHE A 406 -23.62 2.36 -17.71
CA PHE A 406 -23.91 2.66 -16.30
C PHE A 406 -24.56 4.05 -16.15
N ALA A 407 -25.74 4.08 -15.53
CA ALA A 407 -26.43 5.33 -15.20
C ALA A 407 -25.83 5.95 -13.93
N ILE A 408 -24.87 6.86 -14.10
CA ILE A 408 -24.15 7.52 -13.00
C ILE A 408 -24.19 9.04 -13.22
N GLU A 409 -24.53 9.79 -12.17
CA GLU A 409 -24.54 11.25 -12.21
C GLU A 409 -23.29 11.84 -11.54
N ALA A 410 -22.62 12.80 -12.19
CA ALA A 410 -21.57 13.59 -11.54
C ALA A 410 -22.19 14.63 -10.60
N ILE A 411 -21.74 14.67 -9.36
CA ILE A 411 -22.21 15.64 -8.35
C ILE A 411 -21.03 16.28 -7.62
N PRO A 412 -21.16 17.52 -7.10
CA PRO A 412 -20.10 18.17 -6.34
C PRO A 412 -19.59 17.29 -5.19
N TYR A 413 -18.27 17.29 -4.96
CA TYR A 413 -17.64 16.39 -3.99
C TYR A 413 -18.27 16.39 -2.59
N GLN A 414 -18.65 17.56 -2.07
CA GLN A 414 -19.31 17.65 -0.76
C GLN A 414 -20.70 16.97 -0.73
N GLN A 415 -21.44 17.05 -1.84
CA GLN A 415 -22.72 16.35 -1.99
C GLN A 415 -22.48 14.84 -2.10
N TRP A 416 -21.45 14.44 -2.84
CA TRP A 416 -21.03 13.04 -2.95
C TRP A 416 -20.64 12.46 -1.58
N GLN A 417 -19.88 13.19 -0.76
CA GLN A 417 -19.57 12.78 0.62
C GLN A 417 -20.83 12.65 1.48
N THR A 418 -21.79 13.55 1.33
CA THR A 418 -23.08 13.49 2.04
C THR A 418 -23.88 12.24 1.66
N LYS A 419 -23.92 11.93 0.36
CA LYS A 419 -24.52 10.70 -0.19
C LYS A 419 -23.82 9.46 0.35
N LEU A 420 -22.49 9.45 0.33
CA LEU A 420 -21.69 8.37 0.89
C LEU A 420 -22.03 8.14 2.37
N ILE A 421 -22.20 9.18 3.18
CA ILE A 421 -22.53 9.06 4.61
C ILE A 421 -23.95 8.54 4.85
N ASN A 422 -24.93 9.08 4.13
CA ASN A 422 -26.35 8.85 4.43
C ASN A 422 -26.92 7.60 3.74
N ASP A 423 -26.49 7.32 2.51
CA ASP A 423 -27.16 6.34 1.65
C ASP A 423 -26.44 4.97 1.71
N ILE A 424 -25.16 4.93 2.08
CA ILE A 424 -24.37 3.69 2.21
C ILE A 424 -24.30 3.27 3.67
N SER A 425 -24.69 2.04 4.00
CA SER A 425 -24.70 1.56 5.41
C SER A 425 -24.14 0.16 5.61
N SER A 426 -23.71 -0.49 4.54
CA SER A 426 -23.16 -1.84 4.56
C SER A 426 -21.85 -1.93 3.75
N ALA A 427 -21.05 -2.93 4.07
CA ALA A 427 -19.83 -3.25 3.33
C ALA A 427 -20.07 -3.90 1.95
N GLU A 428 -21.34 -4.08 1.54
CA GLU A 428 -21.66 -4.54 0.17
C GLU A 428 -21.28 -3.49 -0.88
N ASN A 429 -21.32 -2.20 -0.50
CA ASN A 429 -20.70 -1.14 -1.28
C ASN A 429 -19.27 -0.91 -0.77
N PRO A 430 -18.24 -1.07 -1.63
CA PRO A 430 -16.84 -0.97 -1.21
C PRO A 430 -16.45 0.44 -0.73
N LEU A 431 -17.20 1.50 -1.07
CA LEU A 431 -16.94 2.83 -0.51
C LEU A 431 -17.14 2.88 1.00
N TYR A 432 -17.94 1.97 1.58
CA TYR A 432 -18.15 1.91 3.03
C TYR A 432 -16.84 1.69 3.79
N THR A 433 -16.00 0.75 3.33
CA THR A 433 -14.72 0.44 3.97
C THR A 433 -13.66 1.50 3.68
N LEU A 434 -13.83 2.29 2.61
CA LEU A 434 -12.97 3.42 2.24
C LEU A 434 -13.35 4.75 2.92
N ARG A 435 -14.43 4.80 3.70
CA ARG A 435 -14.85 6.01 4.42
C ARG A 435 -13.75 6.69 5.24
N PRO A 436 -12.87 6.00 5.98
CA PRO A 436 -11.78 6.66 6.69
C PRO A 436 -10.90 7.46 5.73
N PHE A 437 -10.50 6.86 4.61
CA PHE A 437 -9.72 7.54 3.58
C PHE A 437 -10.49 8.73 2.97
N LEU A 438 -11.78 8.55 2.66
CA LEU A 438 -12.59 9.51 1.90
C LEU A 438 -13.17 10.67 2.73
N LEU A 439 -13.33 10.48 4.05
CA LEU A 439 -14.10 11.38 4.91
C LEU A 439 -13.33 11.88 6.14
N GLU A 440 -12.29 11.19 6.58
CA GLU A 440 -11.50 11.62 7.73
C GLU A 440 -10.74 12.90 7.40
N ARG A 441 -10.81 13.87 8.31
CA ARG A 441 -10.23 15.20 8.14
C ARG A 441 -8.99 15.31 9.00
N TRP A 442 -7.94 15.86 8.39
CA TRP A 442 -6.60 15.97 8.93
C TRP A 442 -6.16 17.44 8.92
N SER A 443 -5.09 17.74 9.67
CA SER A 443 -4.48 19.08 9.80
C SER A 443 -5.38 20.15 10.43
N GLU A 444 -4.83 21.35 10.62
CA GLU A 444 -5.60 22.53 11.06
C GLU A 444 -6.61 22.99 9.97
N GLU A 445 -6.33 22.72 8.69
CA GLU A 445 -7.23 23.05 7.58
C GLU A 445 -8.43 22.09 7.44
N GLN A 446 -8.47 21.00 8.22
CA GLN A 446 -9.56 20.01 8.20
C GLN A 446 -9.82 19.40 6.81
N ILE A 447 -8.75 19.10 6.09
CA ILE A 447 -8.77 18.52 4.74
C ILE A 447 -8.78 16.99 4.78
N THR A 448 -9.42 16.36 3.81
CA THR A 448 -9.40 14.90 3.63
C THR A 448 -8.17 14.46 2.85
N ILE A 449 -7.85 13.15 2.87
CA ILE A 449 -6.78 12.61 2.03
C ILE A 449 -7.01 12.90 0.53
N PRO A 450 -8.22 12.67 -0.04
CA PRO A 450 -8.52 13.06 -1.41
C PRO A 450 -8.23 14.53 -1.73
N ASP A 451 -8.48 15.46 -0.81
CA ASP A 451 -8.22 16.89 -1.05
C ASP A 451 -6.74 17.17 -1.37
N LEU A 452 -5.79 16.35 -0.89
CA LEU A 452 -4.36 16.45 -1.22
C LEU A 452 -4.06 16.13 -2.69
N TYR A 453 -4.93 15.37 -3.35
CA TYR A 453 -4.79 14.97 -4.74
C TYR A 453 -5.48 15.92 -5.73
N LEU A 454 -6.17 16.96 -5.23
CA LEU A 454 -6.65 18.08 -6.06
C LEU A 454 -5.51 18.61 -6.92
N GLN A 455 -5.78 18.93 -8.18
CA GLN A 455 -4.75 19.44 -9.08
C GLN A 455 -4.00 20.65 -8.50
N SER A 456 -4.68 21.51 -7.75
CA SER A 456 -4.09 22.66 -7.05
C SER A 456 -3.18 22.30 -5.86
N ARG A 457 -3.23 21.05 -5.35
CA ARG A 457 -2.55 20.60 -4.13
C ARG A 457 -1.54 19.47 -4.38
N ARG A 458 -1.56 18.83 -5.56
CA ARG A 458 -0.61 17.76 -5.91
C ARG A 458 0.68 18.27 -6.56
N PRO A 459 1.79 17.51 -6.48
CA PRO A 459 2.96 17.73 -7.32
C PRO A 459 2.72 17.36 -8.79
N ILE A 460 3.56 17.93 -9.66
CA ILE A 460 3.71 17.53 -11.07
C ILE A 460 4.93 16.61 -11.14
N ILE A 461 4.71 15.31 -11.11
CA ILE A 461 5.79 14.33 -11.17
C ILE A 461 6.27 14.20 -12.62
N ASN A 462 7.56 14.47 -12.84
CA ASN A 462 8.23 14.31 -14.13
C ASN A 462 8.84 12.91 -14.24
N CYS A 463 8.78 12.30 -15.43
CA CYS A 463 9.37 10.98 -15.70
C CYS A 463 10.34 10.97 -16.89
N GLU A 464 10.93 12.12 -17.23
CA GLU A 464 11.77 12.27 -18.42
C GLU A 464 13.05 11.43 -18.32
N ALA A 465 13.70 11.35 -17.15
CA ALA A 465 14.90 10.53 -16.98
C ALA A 465 14.57 9.03 -17.16
N THR A 466 13.37 8.62 -16.73
CA THR A 466 12.84 7.27 -16.93
C THR A 466 12.62 6.99 -18.42
N LEU A 467 11.94 7.89 -19.14
CA LEU A 467 11.71 7.74 -20.57
C LEU A 467 13.03 7.66 -21.36
N ASN A 468 14.00 8.49 -21.00
CA ASN A 468 15.34 8.47 -21.60
C ASN A 468 16.08 7.16 -21.32
N ALA A 469 15.97 6.61 -20.10
CA ALA A 469 16.60 5.33 -19.75
C ALA A 469 15.92 4.11 -20.38
N LEU A 470 14.65 4.25 -20.79
CA LEU A 470 13.89 3.24 -21.54
C LEU A 470 14.01 3.41 -23.06
N ALA A 471 14.63 4.47 -23.55
CA ALA A 471 14.72 4.75 -24.97
C ALA A 471 15.38 3.59 -25.74
N GLY A 472 14.76 3.17 -26.85
CA GLY A 472 15.26 2.05 -27.67
C GLY A 472 14.95 0.65 -27.14
N SER A 473 14.37 0.51 -25.94
CA SER A 473 13.98 -0.80 -25.38
C SER A 473 12.71 -1.39 -25.97
N GLY A 474 11.88 -0.57 -26.62
CA GLY A 474 10.51 -0.92 -27.02
C GLY A 474 9.50 -0.94 -25.86
N ILE A 475 9.91 -0.63 -24.63
CA ILE A 475 9.03 -0.48 -23.47
C ILE A 475 8.42 0.91 -23.51
N VAL A 476 7.12 0.97 -23.80
CA VAL A 476 6.34 2.21 -23.90
C VAL A 476 5.11 2.08 -23.02
N CYS A 477 4.80 3.12 -22.24
CA CYS A 477 3.55 3.18 -21.48
C CYS A 477 2.41 3.42 -22.48
N PRO A 478 1.44 2.49 -22.62
CA PRO A 478 0.35 2.67 -23.57
C PRO A 478 -0.55 3.82 -23.12
N PRO A 479 -1.17 4.55 -24.07
CA PRO A 479 -2.02 5.68 -23.74
C PRO A 479 -3.26 5.25 -22.95
N MET A 480 -3.70 6.13 -22.05
CA MET A 480 -4.93 5.95 -21.29
C MET A 480 -6.14 6.39 -22.10
N ASP A 481 -6.51 5.56 -23.09
CA ASP A 481 -7.60 5.81 -24.02
C ASP A 481 -8.78 4.84 -23.81
N THR A 482 -9.82 5.00 -24.63
CA THR A 482 -11.01 4.15 -24.61
C THR A 482 -10.66 2.67 -24.82
N GLN A 483 -9.65 2.35 -25.63
CA GLN A 483 -9.27 0.96 -25.87
C GLN A 483 -8.69 0.31 -24.61
N LEU A 484 -7.80 1.02 -23.90
CA LEU A 484 -7.25 0.54 -22.63
C LEU A 484 -8.35 0.35 -21.58
N PHE A 485 -9.25 1.32 -21.45
CA PHE A 485 -10.37 1.20 -20.51
C PHE A 485 -11.31 0.04 -20.86
N MET A 486 -11.59 -0.21 -22.15
CA MET A 486 -12.38 -1.37 -22.59
C MET A 486 -11.69 -2.71 -22.25
N THR A 487 -10.36 -2.78 -22.36
CA THR A 487 -9.58 -3.95 -21.93
C THR A 487 -9.76 -4.21 -20.42
N TYR A 488 -9.65 -3.18 -19.58
CA TYR A 488 -9.90 -3.29 -18.14
C TYR A 488 -11.34 -3.70 -17.82
N SER A 489 -12.30 -3.09 -18.52
CA SER A 489 -13.73 -3.40 -18.37
C SER A 489 -14.03 -4.86 -18.64
N THR A 490 -13.47 -5.39 -19.73
CA THR A 490 -13.70 -6.77 -20.15
C THR A 490 -13.25 -7.74 -19.07
N TYR A 491 -12.07 -7.51 -18.47
CA TYR A 491 -11.59 -8.31 -17.36
C TYR A 491 -12.50 -8.20 -16.12
N LEU A 492 -12.87 -6.99 -15.72
CA LEU A 492 -13.72 -6.74 -14.54
C LEU A 492 -15.16 -7.28 -14.69
N LEU A 493 -15.68 -7.36 -15.91
CA LEU A 493 -16.97 -7.97 -16.20
C LEU A 493 -16.87 -9.50 -16.23
N GLN A 494 -15.83 -10.05 -16.87
CA GLN A 494 -15.64 -11.51 -16.97
C GLN A 494 -15.38 -12.17 -15.62
N ASN A 495 -14.70 -11.47 -14.70
CA ASN A 495 -14.46 -11.99 -13.35
C ASN A 495 -15.62 -11.71 -12.37
N GLY A 496 -16.71 -11.07 -12.84
CA GLY A 496 -17.90 -10.75 -12.05
C GLY A 496 -17.72 -9.63 -11.02
N PHE A 497 -16.61 -8.86 -11.09
CA PHE A 497 -16.38 -7.74 -10.19
C PHE A 497 -17.36 -6.59 -10.47
N LEU A 498 -17.56 -6.27 -11.75
CA LEU A 498 -18.62 -5.40 -12.26
C LEU A 498 -19.72 -6.25 -12.90
N ASN A 499 -20.97 -5.79 -12.81
CA ASN A 499 -22.11 -6.38 -13.49
C ASN A 499 -22.83 -5.28 -14.26
N VAL A 500 -23.04 -5.48 -15.57
CA VAL A 500 -23.93 -4.60 -16.34
C VAL A 500 -25.37 -4.94 -15.96
N VAL A 501 -26.19 -3.91 -15.77
CA VAL A 501 -27.62 -4.03 -15.43
C VAL A 501 -28.43 -4.49 -16.63
#